data_AF-A0A4U0FC77-F1
#
_entry.id   AF-A0A4U0FC77-F1
#
_cell.length_a   1.000
_cell.length_b   1.000
_cell.length_c   1.000
_cell.angle_alpha   90.00
_cell.angle_beta   90.00
_cell.angle_gamma   90.00
#
_symmetry.space_group_name_H-M   'P 1'
#
loop_
_entity.id
_entity.type
_entity.pdbx_description
1 polymer ?
#
loop_
_entity_poly.entity_id
_entity_poly.type
_entity_poly.pdbx_seq_one_letter_code
_entity_poly.pdbx_strand_id
1 'polypeptide(L)'
;MKKFECVRNLFSQLLSREYKPIIVDLSDKWQLKAIPGTSTINQAKPYLGTMPIQVEFYSGGERKITWELTLHCYQSALVRSLEDDEGGYVFLIRSSKSELLFRAMQAAKYTPNDEGMLVTITADLNSKKGDTEFTEHMREALNHFAPALEEMGGRILKPHQIALIDYDSIRNAIIQSSQQVLSSTTLFVTLKALYKGELKLQ
;
A
#
# COMPACT_ATOMS: atom_id res chain seq x y z
N MET A 1 -11.82 -17.74 -13.53
CA MET A 1 -11.95 -16.29 -13.25
C MET A 1 -10.83 -15.57 -13.97
N LYS A 2 -11.11 -14.49 -14.71
CA LYS A 2 -10.06 -13.74 -15.41
C LYS A 2 -9.26 -12.91 -14.38
N LYS A 3 -7.95 -12.72 -14.57
CA LYS A 3 -7.06 -11.97 -13.62
C LYS A 3 -7.64 -10.62 -13.20
N PHE A 4 -8.34 -9.95 -14.11
CA PHE A 4 -9.02 -8.69 -13.86
C PHE A 4 -10.14 -8.78 -12.82
N GLU A 5 -10.87 -9.89 -12.78
CA GLU A 5 -11.97 -10.10 -11.83
C GLU A 5 -11.40 -10.31 -10.42
N CYS A 6 -10.30 -11.05 -10.29
CA CYS A 6 -9.60 -11.26 -9.02
C CYS A 6 -9.18 -9.93 -8.38
N VAL A 7 -8.50 -9.06 -9.14
CA VAL A 7 -8.01 -7.78 -8.60
C VAL A 7 -9.14 -6.79 -8.35
N ARG A 8 -10.18 -6.78 -9.20
CA ARG A 8 -11.39 -5.99 -8.94
C ARG A 8 -12.02 -6.38 -7.61
N ASN A 9 -12.18 -7.69 -7.37
CA ASN A 9 -12.77 -8.20 -6.14
C ASN A 9 -11.91 -7.88 -4.92
N LEU A 10 -10.58 -8.03 -5.02
CA LEU A 10 -9.62 -7.62 -3.99
C LEU A 10 -9.83 -6.15 -3.59
N PHE A 11 -9.86 -5.23 -4.55
CA PHE A 11 -10.03 -3.80 -4.27
C PHE A 11 -11.42 -3.44 -3.77
N SER A 12 -12.47 -4.08 -4.30
CA SER A 12 -13.83 -3.92 -3.77
C SER A 12 -13.91 -4.34 -2.30
N GLN A 13 -13.25 -5.44 -1.92
CA GLN A 13 -13.19 -5.88 -0.52
C GLN A 13 -12.40 -4.95 0.38
N LEU A 14 -11.35 -4.29 -0.10
CA LEU A 14 -10.66 -3.28 0.69
C LEU A 14 -11.53 -2.03 0.90
N LEU A 15 -12.22 -1.58 -0.14
CA LEU A 15 -13.03 -0.35 -0.07
C LEU A 15 -14.35 -0.54 0.70
N SER A 16 -14.90 -1.75 0.77
CA SER A 16 -16.17 -2.04 1.45
C SER A 16 -16.07 -2.23 2.96
N ARG A 17 -14.90 -1.97 3.56
CA ARG A 17 -14.65 -2.17 4.99
C ARG A 17 -14.56 -0.84 5.70
N GLU A 18 -15.00 -0.84 6.95
CA GLU A 18 -14.65 0.20 7.91
C GLU A 18 -13.35 -0.20 8.62
N TYR A 19 -12.46 0.77 8.79
CA TYR A 19 -11.16 0.57 9.41
C TYR A 19 -11.08 1.35 10.70
N LYS A 20 -10.35 0.80 11.68
CA LYS A 20 -10.00 1.52 12.89
C LYS A 20 -8.77 2.40 12.63
N PRO A 21 -8.57 3.47 13.41
CA PRO A 21 -7.30 4.19 13.42
C PRO A 21 -6.13 3.23 13.63
N ILE A 22 -5.09 3.41 12.84
CA ILE A 22 -3.84 2.67 12.86
C ILE A 22 -2.85 3.47 13.68
N ILE A 23 -2.14 2.82 14.60
CA ILE A 23 -1.11 3.46 15.41
C ILE A 23 0.18 2.66 15.21
N VAL A 24 1.27 3.34 14.87
CA VAL A 24 2.58 2.75 14.67
C VAL A 24 3.62 3.59 15.40
N ASP A 25 4.40 2.94 16.25
CA ASP A 25 5.56 3.57 16.89
C ASP A 25 6.72 3.59 15.88
N LEU A 26 7.21 4.78 15.54
CA LEU A 26 8.28 4.95 14.56
C LEU A 26 9.66 4.92 15.23
N SER A 27 9.82 5.63 16.34
CA SER A 27 11.05 5.68 17.13
C SER A 27 10.77 6.33 18.48
N ASP A 28 11.76 6.37 19.39
CA ASP A 28 11.72 6.73 20.83
C ASP A 28 10.87 7.92 21.32
N LYS A 29 10.24 8.69 20.43
CA LYS A 29 9.20 9.67 20.78
C LYS A 29 8.10 9.80 19.73
N TRP A 30 8.30 9.34 18.49
CA TRP A 30 7.41 9.59 17.36
C TRP A 30 6.42 8.45 17.17
N GLN A 31 5.14 8.81 17.21
CA GLN A 31 4.04 7.93 16.89
C GLN A 31 3.36 8.41 15.61
N LEU A 32 3.17 7.50 14.66
CA LEU A 32 2.30 7.67 13.52
C LEU A 32 0.90 7.18 13.89
N LYS A 33 -0.09 8.02 13.67
CA LYS A 33 -1.49 7.65 13.73
C LYS A 33 -2.14 7.91 12.37
N ALA A 34 -2.59 6.86 11.70
CA ALA A 34 -3.36 6.99 10.47
C ALA A 34 -4.84 6.76 10.75
N ILE A 35 -5.69 7.67 10.28
CA ILE A 35 -7.13 7.68 10.49
C ILE A 35 -7.79 7.50 9.12
N PRO A 36 -8.20 6.27 8.78
CA PRO A 36 -8.95 6.03 7.55
C PRO A 36 -10.32 6.70 7.63
N GLY A 37 -10.69 7.42 6.59
CA GLY A 37 -12.03 7.99 6.44
C GLY A 37 -12.95 7.06 5.66
N THR A 38 -14.16 7.55 5.38
CA THR A 38 -15.17 6.79 4.65
C THR A 38 -14.77 6.56 3.20
N SER A 39 -14.70 5.29 2.80
CA SER A 39 -14.46 4.90 1.41
C SER A 39 -15.60 5.34 0.49
N THR A 40 -15.24 5.73 -0.73
CA THR A 40 -16.17 5.93 -1.84
C THR A 40 -15.96 4.81 -2.83
N ILE A 41 -16.96 3.94 -3.03
CA ILE A 41 -16.95 2.91 -4.08
C ILE A 41 -17.58 3.51 -5.33
N ASN A 42 -16.90 3.39 -6.46
CA ASN A 42 -17.43 3.79 -7.75
C ASN A 42 -17.59 2.56 -8.63
N GLN A 43 -18.79 2.38 -9.20
CA GLN A 43 -19.11 1.26 -10.07
C GLN A 43 -18.69 1.52 -11.54
N ALA A 44 -18.26 2.74 -11.86
CA ALA A 44 -17.81 3.12 -13.20
C ALA A 44 -16.37 2.65 -13.47
N LYS A 45 -16.17 1.88 -14.53
CA LYS A 45 -14.82 1.66 -15.07
C LYS A 45 -14.30 2.97 -15.66
N PRO A 46 -13.01 3.31 -15.52
CA PRO A 46 -11.89 2.57 -14.92
C PRO A 46 -11.65 2.82 -13.42
N TYR A 47 -12.50 3.55 -12.71
CA TYR A 47 -12.21 4.00 -11.35
C TYR A 47 -13.08 3.28 -10.33
N LEU A 48 -12.46 2.43 -9.49
CA LEU A 48 -13.20 1.58 -8.55
C LEU A 48 -13.53 2.29 -7.24
N GLY A 49 -12.78 3.34 -6.90
CA GLY A 49 -13.04 4.14 -5.72
C GLY A 49 -11.80 4.66 -5.01
N THR A 50 -12.05 5.27 -3.86
CA THR A 50 -11.04 5.89 -2.99
C THR A 50 -11.35 5.71 -1.52
N MET A 51 -10.32 5.87 -0.69
CA MET A 51 -10.45 6.04 0.75
C MET A 51 -9.47 7.13 1.21
N PRO A 52 -9.94 8.25 1.78
CA PRO A 52 -9.06 9.23 2.40
C PRO A 52 -8.41 8.64 3.66
N ILE A 53 -7.18 9.03 3.94
CA ILE A 53 -6.43 8.59 5.11
C ILE A 53 -5.70 9.82 5.67
N GLN A 54 -6.08 10.27 6.86
CA GLN A 54 -5.37 11.35 7.54
C GLN A 54 -4.24 10.75 8.37
N VAL A 55 -3.00 11.15 8.12
CA VAL A 55 -1.83 10.71 8.89
C VAL A 55 -1.41 11.82 9.85
N GLU A 56 -1.17 11.45 11.09
CA GLU A 56 -0.80 12.35 12.18
C GLU A 56 0.50 11.87 12.80
N PHE A 57 1.47 12.75 12.95
CA PHE A 57 2.71 12.49 13.66
C PHE A 57 2.76 13.33 14.92
N TYR A 58 3.11 12.69 16.03
CA TYR A 58 3.35 13.39 17.29
C TYR A 58 4.56 12.81 18.01
N SER A 59 5.35 13.72 18.56
CA SER A 59 6.44 13.48 19.49
C SER A 59 6.05 14.13 20.81
N GLY A 60 6.23 13.46 21.95
CA GLY A 60 5.66 13.81 23.27
C GLY A 60 5.91 15.23 23.80
N GLY A 61 5.25 16.23 23.19
CA GLY A 61 5.37 17.67 23.47
C GLY A 61 5.37 18.58 22.22
N GLU A 62 5.54 18.03 21.02
CA GLU A 62 5.68 18.79 19.77
C GLU A 62 4.36 19.02 19.02
N ARG A 63 4.39 19.99 18.09
CA ARG A 63 3.26 20.30 17.23
C ARG A 63 2.96 19.11 16.33
N LYS A 64 1.72 18.64 16.41
CA LYS A 64 1.17 17.62 15.53
C LYS A 64 1.36 17.99 14.05
N ILE A 65 2.01 17.11 13.30
CA ILE A 65 2.10 17.21 11.84
C ILE A 65 0.96 16.39 11.26
N THR A 66 0.10 17.02 10.47
CA THR A 66 -0.98 16.35 9.75
C THR A 66 -0.65 16.27 8.26
N TRP A 67 -0.86 15.09 7.69
CA TRP A 67 -0.63 14.83 6.27
C TRP A 67 -1.78 14.02 5.69
N GLU A 68 -2.42 14.58 4.67
CA GLU A 68 -3.55 13.94 3.99
C GLU A 68 -3.07 13.00 2.89
N LEU A 69 -3.47 11.74 3.02
CA LEU A 69 -3.30 10.70 2.03
C LEU A 69 -4.65 10.30 1.45
N THR A 70 -4.62 9.70 0.27
CA THR A 70 -5.80 9.07 -0.33
C THR A 70 -5.36 7.79 -1.01
N LEU A 71 -5.99 6.69 -0.63
CA LEU A 71 -5.92 5.42 -1.32
C LEU A 71 -6.84 5.47 -2.53
N HIS A 72 -6.34 5.14 -3.72
CA HIS A 72 -7.08 5.07 -4.97
C HIS A 72 -6.98 3.68 -5.58
N CYS A 73 -8.09 3.19 -6.13
CA CYS A 73 -8.18 1.92 -6.85
C CYS A 73 -8.64 2.15 -8.30
N TYR A 74 -7.82 1.76 -9.28
CA TYR A 74 -8.08 1.92 -10.72
C TYR A 74 -8.02 0.58 -11.47
N GLN A 75 -8.73 0.53 -12.60
CA GLN A 75 -8.79 -0.52 -13.61
C GLN A 75 -8.36 0.09 -14.96
N SER A 76 -7.10 -0.05 -15.39
CA SER A 76 -6.49 0.37 -16.68
C SER A 76 -5.40 1.46 -16.63
N ALA A 77 -4.73 1.61 -17.79
CA ALA A 77 -3.56 2.43 -18.15
C ALA A 77 -3.69 3.96 -17.99
N LEU A 78 -4.64 4.44 -17.18
CA LEU A 78 -4.72 5.86 -16.83
C LEU A 78 -3.44 6.40 -16.18
N VAL A 79 -2.58 5.51 -15.69
CA VAL A 79 -1.22 5.81 -15.28
C VAL A 79 -0.25 5.24 -16.33
N ARG A 80 0.34 6.13 -17.14
CA ARG A 80 1.37 5.78 -18.13
C ARG A 80 2.47 4.92 -17.46
N SER A 81 2.96 3.88 -18.14
CA SER A 81 3.96 2.88 -17.68
C SER A 81 3.47 1.71 -16.83
N LEU A 82 2.16 1.55 -16.64
CA LEU A 82 1.54 0.43 -15.90
C LEU A 82 0.77 -0.55 -16.81
N GLU A 83 1.16 -0.70 -18.07
CA GLU A 83 0.49 -1.61 -19.01
C GLU A 83 1.10 -3.01 -18.91
N ASP A 84 0.27 -4.00 -18.55
CA ASP A 84 0.38 -5.34 -19.12
C ASP A 84 -0.56 -5.42 -20.34
N ASP A 85 -0.34 -6.40 -21.22
CA ASP A 85 -1.12 -6.59 -22.45
C ASP A 85 -2.63 -6.87 -22.19
N GLU A 86 -3.03 -7.06 -20.93
CA GLU A 86 -4.40 -7.40 -20.50
C GLU A 86 -5.11 -6.27 -19.71
N GLY A 87 -4.49 -5.10 -19.54
CA GLY A 87 -5.06 -3.94 -18.86
C GLY A 87 -5.11 -4.09 -17.33
N GLY A 88 -3.98 -3.83 -16.67
CA GLY A 88 -3.87 -4.03 -15.23
C GLY A 88 -4.57 -3.01 -14.31
N TYR A 89 -4.45 -3.27 -13.01
CA TYR A 89 -5.17 -2.60 -11.92
C TYR A 89 -4.22 -1.94 -10.93
N VAL A 90 -4.41 -0.65 -10.64
CA VAL A 90 -3.50 0.10 -9.77
C VAL A 90 -4.15 0.42 -8.43
N PHE A 91 -3.43 0.12 -7.36
CA PHE A 91 -3.71 0.57 -5.99
C PHE A 91 -2.62 1.56 -5.58
N LEU A 92 -3.02 2.81 -5.31
CA LEU A 92 -2.12 3.94 -5.07
C LEU A 92 -2.47 4.60 -3.76
N ILE A 93 -1.50 5.01 -2.94
CA ILE A 93 -1.74 5.93 -1.83
C ILE A 93 -0.97 7.21 -2.09
N ARG A 94 -1.68 8.29 -2.42
CA ARG A 94 -1.09 9.57 -2.82
C ARG A 94 -1.39 10.67 -1.81
N SER A 95 -0.55 11.71 -1.77
CA SER A 95 -0.89 12.98 -1.14
C SER A 95 -1.16 14.06 -2.19
N SER A 96 -1.58 15.25 -1.78
CA SER A 96 -1.72 16.40 -2.70
C SER A 96 -0.39 16.86 -3.32
N LYS A 97 0.73 16.59 -2.65
CA LYS A 97 2.08 17.02 -3.07
C LYS A 97 2.92 15.92 -3.69
N SER A 98 2.46 14.68 -3.62
CA SER A 98 3.25 13.53 -4.02
C SER A 98 2.42 12.46 -4.72
N GLU A 99 2.86 12.12 -5.93
CA GLU A 99 2.62 10.82 -6.53
C GLU A 99 3.49 9.78 -5.82
N LEU A 100 3.21 9.50 -4.54
CA LEU A 100 3.73 8.29 -3.90
C LEU A 100 3.02 7.11 -4.55
N LEU A 101 3.63 6.74 -5.65
CA LEU A 101 3.40 5.55 -6.41
C LEU A 101 3.69 4.36 -5.50
N PHE A 102 2.70 3.98 -4.69
CA PHE A 102 2.41 2.57 -4.48
C PHE A 102 2.07 2.06 -5.86
N ARG A 103 3.08 1.72 -6.66
CA ARG A 103 2.84 0.95 -7.87
C ARG A 103 2.41 -0.42 -7.39
N ALA A 104 1.16 -0.57 -6.98
CA ALA A 104 0.63 -1.90 -6.72
C ALA A 104 0.56 -2.72 -8.03
N MET A 105 0.73 -2.07 -9.19
CA MET A 105 1.25 -2.70 -10.40
C MET A 105 2.76 -2.52 -10.55
N GLN A 106 3.55 -3.12 -9.68
CA GLN A 106 4.88 -3.57 -10.10
C GLN A 106 5.00 -5.11 -10.10
N ALA A 107 4.11 -5.83 -9.41
CA ALA A 107 3.70 -7.18 -9.79
C ALA A 107 2.50 -7.63 -8.93
N ALA A 108 1.27 -7.56 -9.45
CA ALA A 108 0.28 -8.54 -9.01
C ALA A 108 0.82 -9.90 -9.47
N LYS A 109 1.38 -10.68 -8.55
CA LYS A 109 1.94 -11.99 -8.85
C LYS A 109 0.80 -13.00 -8.79
N TYR A 110 0.45 -13.53 -9.94
CA TYR A 110 -0.57 -14.56 -10.09
C TYR A 110 0.09 -15.94 -10.00
N THR A 111 -0.22 -16.68 -8.94
CA THR A 111 0.26 -18.04 -8.74
C THR A 111 -0.94 -18.99 -8.82
N PRO A 112 -1.01 -19.89 -9.81
CA PRO A 112 -2.05 -20.92 -9.86
C PRO A 112 -2.02 -21.80 -8.61
N ASN A 113 -3.19 -22.16 -8.10
CA ASN A 113 -3.37 -23.25 -7.13
C ASN A 113 -4.48 -24.20 -7.67
N ASP A 114 -4.66 -25.36 -7.05
CA ASP A 114 -5.36 -26.54 -7.62
C ASP A 114 -6.72 -26.25 -8.31
N GLU A 115 -7.42 -25.16 -7.96
CA GLU A 115 -8.68 -24.73 -8.60
C GLU A 115 -8.81 -23.20 -8.84
N GLY A 116 -7.73 -22.43 -8.70
CA GLY A 116 -7.80 -20.97 -8.79
C GLY A 116 -6.47 -20.25 -8.82
N MET A 117 -6.39 -19.12 -8.12
CA MET A 117 -5.30 -18.17 -8.26
C MET A 117 -5.04 -17.43 -6.94
N LEU A 118 -3.82 -17.55 -6.43
CA LEU A 118 -3.30 -16.64 -5.42
C LEU A 118 -2.81 -15.38 -6.12
N VAL A 119 -3.29 -14.23 -5.66
CA VAL A 119 -2.82 -12.91 -6.11
C VAL A 119 -2.05 -12.26 -4.97
N THR A 120 -0.75 -12.07 -5.17
CA THR A 120 0.09 -11.32 -4.23
C THR A 120 0.38 -9.92 -4.79
N ILE A 121 0.04 -8.88 -4.04
CA ILE A 121 0.40 -7.51 -4.36
C ILE A 121 1.75 -7.20 -3.72
N THR A 122 2.76 -6.94 -4.55
CA THR A 122 4.09 -6.57 -4.10
C THR A 122 4.42 -5.10 -4.41
N ALA A 123 5.29 -4.51 -3.60
CA ALA A 123 5.88 -3.20 -3.87
C ALA A 123 7.41 -3.27 -3.83
N ASP A 124 8.07 -2.61 -4.78
CA ASP A 124 9.53 -2.48 -4.82
C ASP A 124 10.00 -1.45 -3.78
N LEU A 125 11.28 -1.53 -3.37
CA LEU A 125 11.88 -0.52 -2.49
C LEU A 125 11.97 0.86 -3.15
N ASN A 126 12.31 0.93 -4.44
CA ASN A 126 12.44 2.18 -5.17
C ASN A 126 11.19 2.51 -6.03
N SER A 127 10.92 3.80 -6.23
CA SER A 127 9.84 4.24 -7.14
C SER A 127 10.31 4.42 -8.59
N LYS A 128 11.63 4.43 -8.81
CA LYS A 128 12.29 4.53 -10.12
C LYS A 128 13.48 3.56 -10.10
N LYS A 129 13.59 2.70 -11.11
CA LYS A 129 14.74 1.80 -11.27
C LYS A 129 16.03 2.64 -11.27
N GLY A 130 16.99 2.32 -10.39
CA GLY A 130 18.34 2.87 -10.44
C GLY A 130 18.73 3.89 -9.35
N ASP A 131 17.84 4.22 -8.41
CA ASP A 131 18.21 5.04 -7.24
C ASP A 131 18.79 4.15 -6.13
N THR A 132 20.10 3.92 -6.18
CA THR A 132 20.81 3.02 -5.26
C THR A 132 20.81 3.53 -3.83
N GLU A 133 21.03 4.83 -3.61
CA GLU A 133 21.06 5.44 -2.27
C GLU A 133 19.70 5.32 -1.59
N PHE A 134 18.62 5.66 -2.31
CA PHE A 134 17.25 5.46 -1.79
C PHE A 134 16.95 4.00 -1.47
N THR A 135 17.44 3.07 -2.31
CA THR A 135 17.23 1.63 -2.12
C THR A 135 17.94 1.12 -0.86
N GLU A 136 19.13 1.62 -0.54
CA GLU A 136 19.86 1.28 0.70
C GLU A 136 19.13 1.83 1.94
N HIS A 137 18.77 3.12 1.94
CA HIS A 137 18.02 3.73 3.06
C HIS A 137 16.70 3.01 3.33
N MET A 138 15.95 2.66 2.28
CA MET A 138 14.72 1.88 2.42
C MET A 138 15.00 0.48 2.97
N ARG A 139 16.10 -0.17 2.59
CA ARG A 139 16.47 -1.50 3.09
C ARG A 139 16.79 -1.46 4.58
N GLU A 140 17.56 -0.47 5.02
CA GLU A 140 17.86 -0.26 6.43
C GLU A 140 16.58 -0.02 7.25
N ALA A 141 15.70 0.84 6.76
CA ALA A 141 14.40 1.09 7.38
C ALA A 141 13.55 -0.19 7.48
N LEU A 142 13.50 -0.98 6.41
CA LEU A 142 12.76 -2.25 6.45
C LEU A 142 13.34 -3.24 7.43
N ASN A 143 14.67 -3.33 7.55
CA ASN A 143 15.27 -4.20 8.55
C ASN A 143 14.92 -3.74 9.97
N HIS A 144 14.89 -2.42 10.20
CA HIS A 144 14.49 -1.84 11.48
C HIS A 144 13.01 -2.12 11.80
N PHE A 145 12.11 -1.95 10.83
CA PHE A 145 10.67 -2.14 10.99
C PHE A 145 10.16 -3.54 10.61
N ALA A 146 11.06 -4.51 10.33
CA ALA A 146 10.67 -5.83 9.83
C ALA A 146 9.68 -6.54 10.77
N PRO A 147 9.91 -6.59 12.09
CA PRO A 147 8.96 -7.26 12.99
C PRO A 147 7.57 -6.63 12.93
N ALA A 148 7.50 -5.30 12.97
CA ALA A 148 6.23 -4.57 12.90
C ALA A 148 5.52 -4.77 11.55
N LEU A 149 6.26 -4.77 10.44
CA LEU A 149 5.70 -5.02 9.11
C LEU A 149 5.15 -6.45 8.99
N GLU A 150 5.85 -7.45 9.53
CA GLU A 150 5.42 -8.85 9.53
C GLU A 150 4.18 -9.07 10.39
N GLU A 151 4.11 -8.47 11.59
CA GLU A 151 2.91 -8.48 12.44
C GLU A 151 1.71 -7.79 11.77
N MET A 152 1.96 -6.82 10.89
CA MET A 152 0.95 -6.17 10.05
C MET A 152 0.71 -6.88 8.71
N GLY A 153 1.13 -8.15 8.57
CA GLY A 153 0.84 -8.98 7.40
C GLY A 153 1.66 -8.66 6.15
N GLY A 154 2.67 -7.80 6.26
CA GLY A 154 3.67 -7.60 5.22
C GLY A 154 4.67 -8.76 5.21
N ARG A 155 5.29 -9.05 4.06
CA ARG A 155 6.41 -10.00 3.96
C ARG A 155 7.52 -9.43 3.11
N ILE A 156 8.75 -9.41 3.62
CA ILE A 156 9.92 -8.98 2.87
C ILE A 156 10.32 -10.10 1.89
N LEU A 157 10.34 -9.78 0.61
CA LEU A 157 10.74 -10.65 -0.49
C LEU A 157 12.13 -10.24 -1.01
N LYS A 158 12.91 -11.23 -1.45
CA LYS A 158 14.27 -10.99 -1.97
C LYS A 158 14.26 -10.64 -3.46
N PRO A 159 15.16 -9.74 -3.95
CA PRO A 159 16.08 -8.92 -3.17
C PRO A 159 15.52 -7.55 -2.72
N HIS A 160 14.45 -7.02 -3.34
CA HIS A 160 14.01 -5.64 -3.13
C HIS A 160 12.49 -5.45 -3.18
N GLN A 161 11.73 -6.40 -2.63
CA GLN A 161 10.26 -6.40 -2.72
C GLN A 161 9.62 -6.61 -1.35
N ILE A 162 8.39 -6.11 -1.18
CA ILE A 162 7.54 -6.42 -0.04
C ILE A 162 6.19 -6.86 -0.57
N ALA A 163 5.72 -8.04 -0.15
CA ALA A 163 4.33 -8.41 -0.32
C ALA A 163 3.47 -7.72 0.75
N LEU A 164 2.42 -7.03 0.33
CA LEU A 164 1.51 -6.30 1.23
C LEU A 164 0.14 -6.96 1.36
N ILE A 165 -0.29 -7.68 0.33
CA ILE A 165 -1.63 -8.27 0.25
C ILE A 165 -1.56 -9.61 -0.48
N ASP A 166 -2.09 -10.65 0.15
CA ASP A 166 -2.41 -11.91 -0.52
C ASP A 166 -3.93 -12.09 -0.62
N TYR A 167 -4.40 -12.51 -1.79
CA TYR A 167 -5.82 -12.75 -2.07
C TYR A 167 -6.01 -14.12 -2.73
N ASP A 168 -6.94 -14.90 -2.17
CA ASP A 168 -7.34 -16.20 -2.69
C ASP A 168 -8.58 -16.03 -3.57
N SER A 169 -8.42 -16.31 -4.87
CA SER A 169 -9.49 -16.16 -5.85
C SER A 169 -10.60 -17.20 -5.71
N ILE A 170 -10.32 -18.37 -5.13
CA ILE A 170 -11.32 -19.44 -4.95
C ILE A 170 -12.24 -19.03 -3.81
N ARG A 171 -11.66 -18.66 -2.68
CA ARG A 171 -12.39 -18.19 -1.49
C ARG A 171 -12.99 -16.81 -1.68
N ASN A 172 -12.55 -16.10 -2.73
CA ASN A 172 -12.84 -14.70 -2.98
C ASN A 172 -12.59 -13.88 -1.70
N ALA A 173 -11.39 -14.00 -1.13
CA ALA A 173 -11.06 -13.41 0.17
C ALA A 173 -9.60 -12.97 0.24
N ILE A 174 -9.34 -11.87 0.96
CA ILE A 174 -8.00 -11.52 1.40
C ILE A 174 -7.56 -12.55 2.46
N ILE A 175 -6.37 -13.11 2.31
CA ILE A 175 -5.85 -14.17 3.17
C ILE A 175 -5.52 -13.64 4.57
N GLN A 176 -5.05 -12.39 4.65
CA GLN A 176 -4.73 -11.69 5.90
C GLN A 176 -5.79 -10.64 6.29
N SER A 177 -5.73 -10.11 7.51
CA SER A 177 -6.66 -9.08 7.96
C SER A 177 -6.56 -7.82 7.10
N SER A 178 -7.68 -7.31 6.61
CA SER A 178 -7.72 -6.04 5.86
C SER A 178 -7.16 -4.88 6.69
N GLN A 179 -7.35 -4.88 8.01
CA GLN A 179 -6.78 -3.87 8.89
C GLN A 179 -5.24 -3.92 8.89
N GLN A 180 -4.67 -5.12 8.94
CA GLN A 180 -3.22 -5.33 8.89
C GLN A 180 -2.65 -4.88 7.54
N VAL A 181 -3.32 -5.24 6.44
CA VAL A 181 -2.99 -4.77 5.08
C VAL A 181 -2.90 -3.25 5.02
N LEU A 182 -3.91 -2.53 5.54
CA LEU A 182 -3.90 -1.08 5.50
C LEU A 182 -2.80 -0.49 6.39
N SER A 183 -2.49 -1.15 7.51
CA SER A 183 -1.44 -0.74 8.45
C SER A 183 -0.04 -0.85 7.84
N SER A 184 0.31 -2.03 7.30
CA SER A 184 1.61 -2.27 6.66
C SER A 184 1.80 -1.38 5.43
N THR A 185 0.76 -1.23 4.62
CA THR A 185 0.80 -0.34 3.46
C THR A 185 1.05 1.10 3.89
N THR A 186 0.30 1.63 4.87
CA THR A 186 0.43 3.02 5.32
C THR A 186 1.80 3.29 5.93
N LEU A 187 2.34 2.37 6.74
CA LEU A 187 3.70 2.47 7.26
C LEU A 187 4.72 2.55 6.12
N PHE A 188 4.62 1.64 5.14
CA PHE A 188 5.54 1.65 4.01
C PHE A 188 5.44 2.95 3.18
N VAL A 189 4.24 3.56 3.06
CA VAL A 189 4.06 4.84 2.35
C VAL A 189 4.83 5.93 3.07
N THR A 190 4.63 5.98 4.38
CA THR A 190 5.23 6.99 5.23
C THR A 190 6.74 6.91 5.18
N LEU A 191 7.33 5.71 5.32
CA LEU A 191 8.79 5.54 5.23
C LEU A 191 9.30 6.06 3.88
N LYS A 192 8.67 5.67 2.76
CA LYS A 192 9.03 6.19 1.44
C LYS A 192 8.94 7.71 1.34
N ALA A 193 7.90 8.32 1.92
CA ALA A 193 7.71 9.76 1.90
C ALA A 193 8.83 10.51 2.64
N LEU A 194 9.24 9.98 3.80
CA LEU A 194 10.31 10.52 4.63
C LEU A 194 11.64 10.49 3.88
N TYR A 195 12.01 9.33 3.32
CA TYR A 195 13.30 9.17 2.63
C TYR A 195 13.38 9.93 1.30
N LYS A 196 12.24 10.23 0.67
CA LYS A 196 12.20 11.15 -0.48
C LYS A 196 12.23 12.63 -0.09
N GLY A 197 12.17 12.95 1.20
CA GLY A 197 12.06 14.33 1.70
C GLY A 197 10.73 15.02 1.39
N GLU A 198 9.71 14.26 0.99
CA GLU A 198 8.36 14.75 0.69
C GLU A 198 7.55 15.00 1.97
N LEU A 199 7.84 14.19 2.99
CA LEU A 199 7.40 14.40 4.37
C LEU A 199 8.63 14.73 5.21
N LYS A 200 8.55 15.78 6.03
CA LYS A 200 9.61 16.19 6.96
C LYS A 200 9.06 16.16 8.37
N LEU A 201 9.59 15.27 9.18
CA LEU A 201 9.46 15.30 10.64
C LEU A 201 10.60 16.22 11.10
N GLN A 202 10.27 17.36 11.69
CA GLN A 202 11.24 18.39 12.08
C GLN A 202 12.16 17.89 13.20
#